data_AF-A0A6H2CYK0-F1
#
_entry.id   AF-A0A6H2CYK0-F1
#
_cell.length_a   1.000
_cell.length_b   1.000
_cell.length_c   1.000
_cell.angle_alpha   90.00
_cell.angle_beta   90.00
_cell.angle_gamma   90.00
#
_symmetry.space_group_name_H-M   'P 1'
#
loop_
_entity.id
_entity.type
_entity.pdbx_description
1 polymer ?
#
loop_
_entity_poly.entity_id
_entity_poly.type
_entity_poly.pdbx_seq_one_letter_code
_entity_poly.pdbx_strand_id
1 'polypeptide(L)'
;MFFSKDGRLKNIVQVGGTASTMGLHIVSSIIVGLVFGYYLDDYFGTKPWLIMIFFLLGVVAGFKMVWEDFRKLQRRLQEQQHGSLKQEGDKSAGDDQSEA
;
A
#
# COMPACT_ATOMS: atom_id res chain seq x y z
N MET A 1 9.18 -38.18 -2.36
CA MET A 1 9.40 -37.18 -1.30
C MET A 1 9.22 -35.79 -1.93
N PHE A 2 7.98 -35.33 -2.10
CA PHE A 2 7.64 -34.17 -2.94
C PHE A 2 6.58 -33.27 -2.26
N PHE A 3 6.74 -32.97 -0.97
CA PHE A 3 5.79 -32.08 -0.29
C PHE A 3 6.49 -31.27 0.79
N SER A 4 6.69 -29.97 0.49
CA SER A 4 6.79 -28.83 1.43
C SER A 4 7.41 -27.60 0.71
N LYS A 5 6.64 -26.92 -0.15
CA LYS A 5 7.03 -25.56 -0.61
C LYS A 5 5.88 -24.54 -0.60
N ASP A 6 4.68 -24.93 -0.18
CA ASP A 6 3.50 -24.07 -0.29
C ASP A 6 3.43 -22.99 0.79
N GLY A 7 3.93 -23.26 2.00
CA GLY A 7 3.90 -22.30 3.12
C GLY A 7 4.86 -21.11 2.97
N ARG A 8 6.05 -21.32 2.40
CA ARG A 8 7.03 -20.22 2.19
C ARG A 8 6.65 -19.36 0.99
N LEU A 9 6.31 -19.99 -0.15
CA LEU A 9 5.96 -19.27 -1.38
C LEU A 9 4.77 -18.34 -1.17
N LYS A 10 3.74 -18.78 -0.45
CA LYS A 10 2.56 -17.94 -0.17
C LYS A 10 2.92 -16.67 0.60
N ASN A 11 3.87 -16.72 1.55
CA ASN A 11 4.31 -15.56 2.31
C ASN A 11 5.18 -14.59 1.47
N ILE A 12 6.11 -15.09 0.65
CA ILE A 12 6.91 -14.24 -0.26
C ILE A 12 6.06 -13.63 -1.38
N VAL A 13 5.07 -14.38 -1.89
CA VAL A 13 4.12 -13.90 -2.89
C VAL A 13 3.15 -12.89 -2.28
N GLN A 14 2.72 -13.07 -1.03
CA GLN A 14 1.84 -12.13 -0.35
C GLN A 14 2.55 -10.82 -0.01
N VAL A 15 3.76 -10.87 0.57
CA VAL A 15 4.55 -9.66 0.87
C VAL A 15 5.03 -8.99 -0.42
N GLY A 16 5.47 -9.78 -1.40
CA GLY A 16 5.87 -9.29 -2.72
C GLY A 16 4.72 -8.67 -3.51
N GLY A 17 3.52 -9.27 -3.44
CA GLY A 17 2.32 -8.77 -4.10
C GLY A 17 1.85 -7.43 -3.55
N THR A 18 1.80 -7.28 -2.22
CA THR A 18 1.42 -6.01 -1.59
C THR A 18 2.42 -4.90 -1.89
N ALA A 19 3.73 -5.18 -1.81
CA ALA A 19 4.76 -4.19 -2.14
C ALA A 19 4.72 -3.77 -3.61
N SER A 20 4.47 -4.73 -4.52
CA SER A 20 4.35 -4.45 -5.96
C SER A 20 3.16 -3.55 -6.27
N THR A 21 2.00 -3.78 -5.64
CA THR A 21 0.81 -2.94 -5.83
C THR A 21 1.04 -1.50 -5.36
N MET A 22 1.74 -1.30 -4.24
CA MET A 22 2.09 0.05 -3.78
C MET A 22 3.04 0.77 -4.74
N GLY A 23 4.04 0.07 -5.28
CA GLY A 23 4.91 0.62 -6.34
C GLY A 23 4.13 0.97 -7.61
N LEU A 24 3.22 0.09 -8.02
CA LEU A 24 2.33 0.31 -9.17
C LEU A 24 1.45 1.54 -9.03
N HIS A 25 0.99 1.88 -7.82
CA HIS A 25 0.25 3.12 -7.57
C HIS A 25 1.05 4.37 -7.92
N ILE A 26 2.31 4.43 -7.45
CA ILE A 26 3.20 5.56 -7.74
C ILE A 26 3.47 5.63 -9.25
N VAL A 27 3.83 4.50 -9.87
CA VAL A 27 4.13 4.46 -11.31
C VAL A 27 2.91 4.85 -12.15
N SER A 28 1.72 4.35 -11.80
CA SER A 28 0.46 4.69 -12.47
C SER A 28 0.16 6.19 -12.40
N SER A 29 0.31 6.81 -11.23
CA SER A 29 0.10 8.26 -11.07
C SER A 29 1.03 9.11 -11.93
N ILE A 30 2.29 8.69 -12.08
CA ILE A 30 3.30 9.35 -12.92
C ILE A 30 2.92 9.24 -14.40
N ILE A 31 2.49 8.05 -14.85
CA ILE A 31 2.05 7.83 -16.23
C ILE A 31 0.85 8.75 -16.54
N VAL A 32 -0.13 8.83 -15.65
CA VAL A 32 -1.28 9.72 -15.82
C VAL A 32 -0.83 11.19 -15.90
N GLY A 33 0.07 11.63 -15.02
CA GLY A 33 0.62 12.98 -15.04
C GLY A 33 1.37 13.31 -16.34
N LEU A 34 2.16 12.36 -16.87
CA LEU A 34 2.88 12.51 -18.14
C LEU A 34 1.94 12.54 -19.35
N VAL A 35 0.91 11.68 -19.39
CA VAL A 35 -0.07 11.66 -20.48
C VAL A 35 -0.86 12.97 -20.51
N PHE A 36 -1.35 13.44 -19.36
CA PHE A 36 -2.01 14.74 -19.26
C PHE A 36 -1.06 15.90 -19.58
N GLY A 37 0.18 15.85 -19.08
CA GLY A 37 1.20 16.85 -19.36
C GLY A 37 1.52 16.95 -20.85
N TYR A 38 1.61 15.81 -21.55
CA TYR A 38 1.87 15.76 -22.99
C TYR A 38 0.69 16.32 -23.79
N TYR A 39 -0.54 15.94 -23.44
CA TYR A 39 -1.73 16.44 -24.12
C TYR A 39 -1.88 17.96 -23.97
N LEU A 40 -1.50 18.50 -22.81
CA LEU A 40 -1.61 19.92 -22.52
C LEU A 40 -0.44 20.74 -23.09
N ASP A 41 0.76 20.14 -23.20
CA ASP A 41 1.90 20.70 -23.93
C ASP A 41 1.59 20.84 -25.44
N ASP A 42 0.97 19.82 -26.04
CA ASP A 42 0.48 19.87 -27.43
C ASP A 42 -0.54 21.00 -27.65
N TYR A 43 -1.44 21.21 -26.67
CA TYR A 43 -2.47 22.26 -26.74
C TYR A 43 -1.91 23.68 -26.57
N PHE A 44 -0.89 23.87 -25.72
CA PHE A 44 -0.29 25.18 -25.45
C PHE A 44 0.93 25.51 -26.34
N GLY A 45 1.49 24.52 -27.04
CA GLY A 45 2.69 24.67 -27.88
C GLY A 45 3.95 25.05 -27.08
N THR A 46 3.93 24.88 -25.75
CA THR A 46 5.00 25.29 -24.83
C THR A 46 5.98 24.15 -24.59
N LYS A 47 6.88 23.94 -25.57
CA LYS A 47 8.11 23.10 -25.54
C LYS A 47 8.49 22.62 -24.12
N PRO A 48 8.94 21.38 -23.95
CA PRO A 48 8.55 20.39 -22.93
C PRO A 48 8.54 20.87 -21.46
N TRP A 49 7.96 22.03 -21.18
CA TRP A 49 8.01 22.68 -19.88
C TRP A 49 6.79 22.28 -19.05
N LEU A 50 5.64 22.14 -19.72
CA LEU A 50 4.41 21.68 -19.09
C LEU A 50 4.48 20.21 -18.66
N ILE A 51 5.09 19.35 -19.48
CA ILE A 51 5.37 17.95 -19.11
C ILE A 51 6.23 17.89 -17.85
N MET A 52 7.24 18.76 -17.72
CA MET A 52 8.14 18.76 -16.57
C MET A 52 7.43 19.16 -15.27
N ILE A 53 6.53 20.16 -15.33
CA ILE A 53 5.72 20.55 -14.16
C ILE A 53 4.68 19.50 -13.81
N PHE A 54 4.01 18.90 -14.81
CA PHE A 54 3.02 17.85 -14.60
C PHE A 54 3.65 16.53 -14.14
N PHE A 55 4.87 16.24 -14.57
CA PHE A 55 5.66 15.14 -14.05
C PHE A 55 5.95 15.33 -12.56
N LEU A 56 6.41 16.53 -12.15
CA LEU A 56 6.63 16.83 -10.74
C LEU A 56 5.33 16.71 -9.93
N LEU A 57 4.23 17.25 -10.45
CA LEU A 57 2.90 17.12 -9.83
C LEU A 57 2.44 15.66 -9.74
N GLY A 58 2.68 14.85 -10.76
CA GLY A 58 2.39 13.42 -10.76
C GLY A 58 3.18 12.66 -9.69
N VAL A 59 4.48 12.94 -9.56
CA VAL A 59 5.33 12.36 -8.50
C VAL A 59 4.85 12.77 -7.12
N VAL A 60 4.54 14.07 -6.91
CA VAL A 60 4.02 14.57 -5.63
C VAL A 60 2.66 13.97 -5.30
N ALA A 61 1.77 13.83 -6.28
CA ALA A 61 0.46 13.20 -6.11
C ALA A 61 0.59 11.72 -5.72
N GLY A 62 1.47 10.98 -6.39
CA GLY A 62 1.78 9.58 -6.05
C GLY A 62 2.32 9.44 -4.63
N PHE A 63 3.27 10.29 -4.24
CA PHE A 63 3.80 10.30 -2.87
C PHE A 63 2.74 10.65 -1.82
N LYS A 64 1.88 11.62 -2.12
CA LYS A 64 0.81 12.04 -1.20
C LYS A 64 -0.20 10.91 -0.99
N MET A 65 -0.53 10.16 -2.04
CA MET A 65 -1.40 8.98 -1.96
C MET A 65 -0.79 7.89 -1.07
N VAL A 66 0.49 7.57 -1.29
CA VAL A 66 1.22 6.58 -0.47
C VAL A 66 1.36 7.02 0.98
N TRP A 67 1.62 8.30 1.25
CA TRP A 67 1.72 8.81 2.61
C TRP A 67 0.39 8.63 3.36
N GLU A 68 -0.73 8.91 2.70
CA GLU A 68 -2.05 8.72 3.29
C GLU A 68 -2.36 7.24 3.53
N ASP A 69 -2.04 6.37 2.58
CA ASP A 69 -2.20 4.91 2.70
C ASP A 69 -1.31 4.34 3.79
N PHE A 70 -0.07 4.81 3.91
CA PHE A 70 0.88 4.37 4.94
C PHE A 70 0.40 4.76 6.34
N ARG A 71 -0.13 5.99 6.51
CA ARG A 71 -0.71 6.45 7.78
C ARG A 71 -1.97 5.66 8.14
N LYS A 72 -2.82 5.33 7.16
CA LYS A 72 -3.99 4.45 7.37
C LYS A 72 -3.57 3.02 7.72
N LEU A 73 -2.53 2.51 7.08
CA LEU A 73 -2.02 1.16 7.34
C LEU A 73 -1.43 1.03 8.74
N GLN A 74 -0.63 2.02 9.21
CA GLN A 74 -0.12 2.02 10.58
C GLN A 74 -1.23 1.95 11.63
N ARG A 75 -2.35 2.65 11.39
CA ARG A 75 -3.51 2.63 12.30
C ARG A 75 -4.20 1.26 12.33
N ARG A 76 -4.38 0.63 11.15
CA ARG A 76 -4.97 -0.73 11.04
C ARG A 76 -4.07 -1.81 11.62
N LEU A 77 -2.75 -1.70 11.45
CA LEU A 77 -1.78 -2.63 12.02
C LEU A 77 -1.80 -2.57 13.56
N GLN A 78 -1.92 -1.38 14.15
CA GLN A 78 -2.05 -1.21 15.59
C GLN A 78 -3.38 -1.77 16.12
N GLU A 79 -4.50 -1.52 15.44
CA GLU A 79 -5.81 -2.04 15.84
C GLU A 79 -5.91 -3.57 15.74
N GLN A 80 -5.30 -4.19 14.71
CA GLN A 80 -5.29 -5.65 14.59
C GLN A 80 -4.42 -6.35 15.66
N GLN A 81 -3.31 -5.74 16.08
CA GLN A 81 -2.52 -6.25 17.21
C GLN A 81 -3.22 -6.05 18.56
N HIS A 82 -3.90 -4.92 18.77
CA HIS A 82 -4.59 -4.67 20.05
C HIS A 82 -5.88 -5.48 20.20
N GLY A 83 -6.60 -5.74 19.10
CA GLY A 83 -7.79 -6.59 19.10
C GLY A 83 -7.49 -8.07 19.33
N SER A 84 -6.35 -8.57 18.87
CA SER A 84 -5.94 -9.97 19.07
C SER A 84 -5.46 -10.24 20.51
N LEU A 85 -4.73 -9.31 21.13
CA LEU A 85 -4.35 -9.41 22.54
C LEU A 85 -5.55 -9.36 23.49
N LYS A 86 -6.54 -8.51 23.18
CA LYS A 86 -7.75 -8.38 24.01
C LYS A 86 -8.68 -9.61 23.91
N GLN A 87 -8.67 -10.30 22.76
CA GLN A 87 -9.47 -11.50 22.55
C GLN A 87 -8.82 -12.77 23.14
N GLU A 88 -7.50 -12.77 23.34
CA GLU A 88 -6.78 -13.86 24.00
C GLU A 88 -6.86 -13.77 25.54
N GLY A 89 -6.77 -12.56 26.09
CA GLY A 89 -6.94 -12.33 27.53
C GLY A 89 -8.36 -12.60 28.07
N ASP A 90 -9.40 -12.34 27.26
CA ASP A 90 -10.80 -12.59 27.63
C ASP A 90 -11.15 -14.08 27.60
N LYS A 91 -10.55 -14.86 26.68
CA LYS A 91 -10.71 -16.32 26.63
C LYS A 91 -9.98 -17.01 27.78
N SER A 92 -8.75 -16.60 28.08
CA SER A 92 -7.95 -17.23 29.14
C SER A 92 -8.50 -16.97 30.56
N ALA A 93 -9.20 -15.86 30.79
CA ALA A 93 -9.84 -15.56 32.08
C ALA A 93 -11.19 -16.31 32.27
N GLY A 94 -11.82 -16.77 31.19
CA GLY A 94 -13.07 -17.54 31.23
C GLY A 94 -12.87 -19.03 31.50
N ASP A 95 -11.73 -19.58 31.07
CA ASP A 95 -11.39 -21.00 31.29
C ASP A 95 -10.99 -21.25 32.76
N ASP A 96 -10.24 -20.35 33.40
CA ASP A 96 -9.87 -20.47 34.84
C ASP A 96 -11.06 -20.34 35.79
N GLN A 97 -12.13 -19.65 35.37
CA GLN A 97 -13.33 -19.45 36.21
C GLN A 97 -14.34 -20.59 36.07
N SER A 98 -14.13 -21.52 35.13
CA SER A 98 -14.95 -22.72 34.95
C SER A 98 -14.39 -23.96 35.67
N GLU A 99 -13.19 -23.87 36.26
CA GLU A 99 -12.51 -24.98 36.96
C GLU A 99 -12.48 -24.83 38.50
N ALA A 100 -13.17 -23.83 39.07
CA ALA A 100 -13.31 -23.60 40.52
C ALA A 100 -14.71 -23.94 41.05
#